data_AF-A0A5P1V018-F1
#
_entry.id   AF-A0A5P1V018-F1
#
_cell.length_a   1.000
_cell.length_b   1.000
_cell.length_c   1.000
_cell.angle_alpha   90.00
_cell.angle_beta   90.00
_cell.angle_gamma   90.00
#
_symmetry.space_group_name_H-M   'P 1'
#
loop_
_entity.id
_entity.type
_entity.pdbx_description
1 polymer ?
#
loop_
_entity_poly.entity_id
_entity_poly.type
_entity_poly.pdbx_seq_one_letter_code
_entity_poly.pdbx_strand_id
1 'polypeptide(L)'
;MNFKEFLGIGVLLAFLVLFLKGFLQSFFLSPLGNPFLAIALVFLSYRKVNLWLWVYLLFLGFISGIETNQEVLTLGYFLILGIFFDWVKGYLDLNSFRIKFFFWGANLLFFFAIKLFLLLWTVHFSFALSFWVFQVKKLIHFTLFTLFWAFGIDFFLKNWLVKKEEI
;
A
#
# COMPACT_ATOMS: atom_id res chain seq x y z
N MET A 1 -2.72 11.11 14.84
CA MET A 1 -2.43 9.86 15.55
C MET A 1 -1.19 10.07 16.41
N ASN A 2 -1.29 9.86 17.72
CA ASN A 2 -0.15 10.01 18.62
C ASN A 2 0.85 8.84 18.42
N PHE A 3 2.12 9.02 18.81
CA PHE A 3 3.17 8.00 18.62
C PHE A 3 2.81 6.64 19.23
N LYS A 4 2.17 6.63 20.41
CA LYS A 4 1.70 5.41 21.07
C LYS A 4 0.63 4.68 20.26
N GLU A 5 -0.27 5.43 19.63
CA GLU A 5 -1.31 4.89 18.75
C GLU A 5 -0.70 4.38 17.44
N PHE A 6 0.31 5.08 16.95
CA PHE A 6 1.06 4.69 15.76
C PHE A 6 1.79 3.36 15.93
N LEU A 7 2.55 3.20 17.01
CA LEU A 7 3.22 1.93 17.31
C LEU A 7 2.22 0.81 17.61
N GLY A 8 1.21 1.06 18.44
CA GLY A 8 0.24 0.04 18.81
C GLY A 8 -0.58 -0.46 17.63
N ILE A 9 -1.02 0.44 16.75
CA ILE A 9 -1.91 0.11 15.63
C ILE A 9 -1.12 -0.33 14.40
N GLY A 10 -0.07 0.40 14.04
CA GLY A 10 0.72 0.14 12.83
C GLY A 10 1.47 -1.18 12.90
N VAL A 11 2.06 -1.50 14.06
CA VAL A 11 2.76 -2.78 14.25
C VAL A 11 1.76 -3.94 14.28
N LEU A 12 0.63 -3.79 14.97
CA LEU A 12 -0.38 -4.84 15.06
C LEU A 12 -1.04 -5.12 13.69
N LEU A 13 -1.31 -4.07 12.90
CA LEU A 13 -1.77 -4.22 11.51
C LEU A 13 -0.72 -4.86 10.62
N ALA A 14 0.55 -4.45 10.72
CA ALA A 14 1.63 -5.08 9.95
C ALA A 14 1.76 -6.57 10.29
N PHE A 15 1.68 -6.93 11.58
CA PHE A 15 1.74 -8.32 12.02
C PHE A 15 0.53 -9.13 11.57
N LEU A 16 -0.67 -8.58 11.73
CA LEU A 16 -1.92 -9.19 11.25
C LEU A 16 -1.86 -9.43 9.74
N VAL A 17 -1.34 -8.45 8.99
CA VAL A 17 -1.18 -8.54 7.54
C VAL A 17 -0.12 -9.56 7.15
N LEU A 18 1.02 -9.61 7.84
CA LEU A 18 2.05 -10.65 7.63
C LEU A 18 1.48 -12.04 7.86
N PHE A 19 0.72 -12.22 8.94
CA PHE A 19 0.06 -13.47 9.27
C PHE A 19 -0.99 -13.87 8.22
N LEU A 20 -1.90 -12.95 7.85
CA LEU A 20 -2.91 -13.20 6.81
C LEU A 20 -2.28 -13.44 5.45
N LYS A 21 -1.23 -12.70 5.09
CA LYS A 21 -0.50 -12.92 3.84
C LYS A 21 0.12 -14.31 3.81
N GLY A 22 0.81 -14.72 4.87
CA GLY A 22 1.39 -16.06 4.99
C GLY A 22 0.34 -17.17 4.97
N PHE A 23 -0.76 -16.99 5.71
CA PHE A 23 -1.87 -17.93 5.75
C PHE A 23 -2.55 -18.06 4.38
N LEU A 24 -2.89 -16.93 3.74
CA LEU A 24 -3.59 -16.92 2.47
C LEU A 24 -2.72 -17.35 1.29
N GLN A 25 -1.41 -17.04 1.28
CA GLN A 25 -0.49 -17.58 0.27
C GLN A 25 -0.42 -19.11 0.36
N SER A 26 -0.43 -19.66 1.58
CA SER A 26 -0.45 -21.11 1.81
C SER A 26 -1.75 -21.76 1.35
N PHE A 27 -2.87 -21.02 1.37
CA PHE A 27 -4.21 -21.54 1.04
C PHE A 27 -4.62 -21.33 -0.42
N PHE A 28 -4.33 -20.16 -1.01
CA PHE A 28 -4.83 -19.76 -2.33
C PHE A 28 -3.79 -19.84 -3.45
N LEU A 29 -2.51 -20.13 -3.13
CA LEU A 29 -1.39 -20.26 -4.08
C LEU A 29 -1.19 -19.05 -5.03
N SER A 30 -1.84 -17.91 -4.75
CA SER A 30 -1.81 -16.69 -5.57
C SER A 30 -1.70 -15.46 -4.68
N PRO A 31 -0.90 -14.44 -5.06
CA PRO A 31 -0.76 -13.21 -4.28
C PRO A 31 -2.03 -12.35 -4.34
N LEU A 32 -2.75 -12.27 -3.21
CA LEU A 32 -3.99 -11.49 -3.03
C LEU A 32 -3.75 -9.97 -2.86
N GLY A 33 -3.07 -9.36 -3.82
CA GLY A 33 -2.71 -7.92 -3.80
C GLY A 33 -1.48 -7.59 -2.94
N ASN A 34 -1.28 -6.30 -2.60
CA ASN A 34 -0.23 -5.86 -1.68
C ASN A 34 -0.83 -5.18 -0.43
N PRO A 35 -0.99 -5.92 0.67
CA PRO A 35 -1.59 -5.38 1.88
C PRO A 35 -0.68 -4.35 2.59
N PHE A 36 0.64 -4.38 2.39
CA PHE A 36 1.54 -3.33 2.90
C PHE A 36 1.35 -2.01 2.17
N LEU A 37 1.14 -2.07 0.85
CA LEU A 37 0.77 -0.89 0.07
C LEU A 37 -0.59 -0.36 0.53
N ALA A 38 -1.57 -1.23 0.76
CA ALA A 38 -2.88 -0.83 1.30
C ALA A 38 -2.76 -0.14 2.66
N ILE A 39 -1.98 -0.69 3.58
CA ILE A 39 -1.71 -0.07 4.88
C ILE A 39 -1.11 1.33 4.70
N ALA A 40 -0.09 1.46 3.86
CA ALA A 40 0.55 2.75 3.59
C ALA A 40 -0.44 3.77 3.03
N LEU A 41 -1.27 3.38 2.05
CA LEU A 41 -2.30 4.24 1.46
C LEU A 41 -3.28 4.77 2.52
N VAL A 42 -3.72 3.90 3.42
CA VAL A 42 -4.65 4.27 4.49
C VAL A 42 -3.98 5.18 5.50
N PHE A 43 -2.77 4.87 5.97
CA PHE A 43 -2.06 5.75 6.89
C PHE A 43 -1.74 7.13 6.28
N LEU A 44 -1.40 7.14 5.00
CA LEU A 44 -1.20 8.37 4.25
C LEU A 44 -2.51 9.11 3.98
N SER A 45 -3.67 8.53 4.22
CA SER A 45 -4.94 9.27 4.16
C SER A 45 -5.21 10.09 5.42
N TYR A 46 -4.47 9.88 6.51
CA TYR A 46 -4.63 10.67 7.74
C TYR A 46 -3.83 11.99 7.68
N ARG A 47 -4.44 13.05 8.21
CA ARG A 47 -3.97 14.45 8.12
C ARG A 47 -2.63 14.74 8.82
N LYS A 48 -2.37 14.10 9.97
CA LYS A 48 -1.12 14.31 10.73
C LYS A 48 -0.14 13.18 10.46
N VAL A 49 0.84 13.47 9.62
CA VAL A 49 2.02 12.62 9.40
C VAL A 49 3.05 12.96 10.46
N ASN A 50 3.53 11.97 11.19
CA ASN A 50 4.66 12.13 12.11
C ASN A 50 5.89 11.45 11.48
N LEU A 51 7.11 11.80 11.91
CA LEU A 51 8.37 11.18 11.50
C LEU A 51 8.29 9.63 11.55
N TRP A 52 7.51 9.10 12.49
CA TRP A 52 7.29 7.67 12.67
C TRP A 52 6.55 6.99 11.51
N LEU A 53 5.68 7.71 10.79
CA LEU A 53 5.08 7.18 9.56
C LEU A 53 6.16 6.90 8.51
N TRP A 54 7.18 7.74 8.43
CA TRP A 54 8.29 7.57 7.51
C TRP A 54 9.12 6.33 7.84
N VAL A 55 9.50 6.19 9.10
CA VAL A 55 10.22 4.99 9.59
C VAL A 55 9.43 3.72 9.27
N TYR A 56 8.11 3.76 9.44
CA TYR A 56 7.23 2.64 9.14
C TYR A 56 7.09 2.37 7.64
N LEU A 57 6.92 3.39 6.80
CA LEU A 57 6.86 3.23 5.34
C LEU A 57 8.17 2.63 4.80
N LEU A 58 9.32 3.01 5.37
CA LEU A 58 10.60 2.39 5.05
C LEU A 58 10.62 0.91 5.46
N PHE A 59 10.19 0.58 6.69
CA PHE A 59 10.13 -0.81 7.14
C PHE A 59 9.19 -1.66 6.26
N LEU A 60 8.03 -1.11 5.88
CA LEU A 60 7.08 -1.73 4.95
C LEU A 60 7.68 -1.91 3.56
N GLY A 61 8.40 -0.92 3.05
CA GLY A 61 9.09 -0.97 1.76
C GLY A 61 10.18 -2.04 1.74
N PHE A 62 10.95 -2.18 2.82
CA PHE A 62 11.95 -3.22 2.97
C PHE A 62 11.30 -4.61 2.94
N ILE A 63 10.32 -4.87 3.82
CA ILE A 63 9.61 -6.16 3.88
C ILE A 63 8.94 -6.51 2.55
N SER A 64 8.28 -5.54 1.91
CA SER A 64 7.62 -5.76 0.62
C SER A 64 8.60 -6.09 -0.50
N GLY A 65 9.88 -5.72 -0.37
CA GLY A 65 10.90 -5.95 -1.38
C GLY A 65 11.67 -7.26 -1.24
N ILE A 66 11.73 -7.84 -0.03
CA ILE A 66 12.47 -9.09 0.29
C ILE A 66 12.02 -10.23 -0.64
N GLU A 67 10.72 -10.39 -0.84
CA GLU A 67 10.17 -11.47 -1.68
C GLU A 67 10.59 -11.39 -3.15
N THR A 68 10.98 -10.21 -3.61
CA THR A 68 11.29 -9.94 -5.01
C THR A 68 12.75 -9.58 -5.24
N ASN A 69 13.60 -9.59 -4.20
CA ASN A 69 14.96 -9.03 -4.23
C ASN A 69 15.00 -7.60 -4.81
N GLN A 70 14.01 -6.79 -4.43
CA GLN A 70 13.84 -5.40 -4.90
C GLN A 70 13.75 -4.42 -3.73
N GLU A 71 14.34 -4.76 -2.58
CA GLU A 71 14.27 -4.01 -1.31
C GLU A 71 14.58 -2.53 -1.50
N VAL A 72 15.65 -2.21 -2.22
CA VAL A 72 16.10 -0.82 -2.44
C VAL A 72 15.08 -0.04 -3.28
N LEU A 73 14.49 -0.69 -4.29
CA LEU A 73 13.51 -0.07 -5.19
C LEU A 73 12.16 0.13 -4.49
N THR A 74 11.69 -0.86 -3.73
CA THR A 74 10.46 -0.74 -2.94
C THR A 74 10.65 0.27 -1.82
N LEU A 75 11.78 0.28 -1.11
CA LEU A 75 12.13 1.33 -0.16
C LEU A 75 12.06 2.72 -0.79
N GLY A 76 12.74 2.91 -1.92
CA GLY A 76 12.74 4.18 -2.66
C GLY A 76 11.33 4.60 -3.06
N TYR A 77 10.50 3.65 -3.54
CA TYR A 77 9.11 3.89 -3.86
C TYR A 77 8.32 4.40 -2.64
N PHE A 78 8.35 3.69 -1.52
CA PHE A 78 7.61 4.09 -0.31
C PHE A 78 8.12 5.42 0.28
N LEU A 79 9.41 5.73 0.11
CA LEU A 79 10.01 6.99 0.52
C LEU A 79 9.55 8.16 -0.36
N ILE A 80 9.62 8.00 -1.69
CA ILE A 80 9.09 8.99 -2.65
C ILE A 80 7.60 9.23 -2.43
N LEU A 81 6.86 8.14 -2.18
CA LEU A 81 5.45 8.19 -1.87
C LEU A 81 5.23 9.01 -0.59
N GLY A 82 5.99 8.76 0.48
CA GLY A 82 5.99 9.60 1.68
C GLY A 82 6.21 11.10 1.38
N ILE A 83 7.27 11.46 0.65
CA ILE A 83 7.63 12.86 0.33
C ILE A 83 6.58 13.54 -0.51
N PHE A 84 6.25 12.92 -1.64
CA PHE A 84 5.28 13.48 -2.56
C PHE A 84 3.93 13.66 -1.87
N PHE A 85 3.53 12.75 -0.99
CA PHE A 85 2.25 12.88 -0.29
C PHE A 85 2.25 13.88 0.85
N ASP A 86 3.34 14.02 1.58
CA ASP A 86 3.43 15.09 2.58
C ASP A 86 3.22 16.46 1.92
N TRP A 87 3.74 16.63 0.69
CA TRP A 87 3.51 17.81 -0.13
C TRP A 87 2.06 17.92 -0.66
N VAL A 88 1.50 16.86 -1.27
CA VAL A 88 0.15 16.89 -1.88
C VAL A 88 -0.98 17.04 -0.85
N LYS A 89 -0.79 16.56 0.38
CA LYS A 89 -1.78 16.66 1.46
C LYS A 89 -2.19 18.09 1.81
N GLY A 90 -1.31 19.06 1.59
CA GLY A 90 -1.64 20.48 1.79
C GLY A 90 -2.75 20.97 0.85
N TYR A 91 -3.00 20.27 -0.25
CA TYR A 91 -3.89 20.69 -1.33
C TYR A 91 -5.15 19.82 -1.49
N LEU A 92 -5.24 18.66 -0.82
CA LEU A 92 -6.35 17.71 -0.97
C LEU A 92 -7.18 17.53 0.31
N ASP A 93 -8.50 17.61 0.20
CA ASP A 93 -9.42 17.26 1.29
C ASP A 93 -9.65 15.74 1.36
N LEU A 94 -8.71 15.03 1.99
CA LEU A 94 -8.73 13.58 2.16
C LEU A 94 -9.82 13.05 3.12
N ASN A 95 -10.64 13.95 3.70
CA ASN A 95 -11.85 13.56 4.42
C ASN A 95 -12.96 13.10 3.47
N SER A 96 -12.98 13.63 2.24
CA SER A 96 -13.93 13.19 1.22
C SER A 96 -13.57 11.80 0.70
N PHE A 97 -14.53 10.88 0.77
CA PHE A 97 -14.37 9.51 0.27
C PHE A 97 -13.96 9.48 -1.22
N ARG A 98 -14.54 10.36 -2.05
CA ARG A 98 -14.22 10.43 -3.49
C ARG A 98 -12.76 10.83 -3.71
N ILE A 99 -12.29 11.85 -2.98
CA ILE A 99 -10.91 12.35 -3.10
C ILE A 99 -9.94 11.29 -2.59
N LYS A 100 -10.25 10.63 -1.46
CA LYS A 100 -9.46 9.53 -0.90
C LYS A 100 -9.35 8.33 -1.86
N PHE A 101 -10.46 7.95 -2.50
CA PHE A 101 -10.46 6.84 -3.46
C PHE A 101 -9.68 7.16 -4.74
N PHE A 102 -9.86 8.37 -5.29
CA PHE A 102 -9.07 8.84 -6.43
C PHE A 102 -7.58 8.83 -6.11
N PHE A 103 -7.23 9.29 -4.91
CA PHE A 103 -5.87 9.26 -4.38
C PHE A 103 -5.30 7.84 -4.28
N TRP A 104 -6.06 6.86 -3.76
CA TRP A 104 -5.61 5.47 -3.72
C TRP A 104 -5.42 4.92 -5.14
N GLY A 105 -6.33 5.21 -6.06
CA GLY A 105 -6.23 4.81 -7.47
C GLY A 105 -4.99 5.36 -8.16
N ALA A 106 -4.70 6.66 -7.99
CA ALA A 106 -3.52 7.30 -8.57
C ALA A 106 -2.21 6.68 -8.06
N ASN A 107 -2.13 6.36 -6.77
CA ASN A 107 -0.97 5.67 -6.19
C ASN A 107 -0.76 4.27 -6.76
N LEU A 108 -1.84 3.49 -6.89
CA LEU A 108 -1.79 2.14 -7.45
C LEU A 108 -1.34 2.17 -8.92
N LEU A 109 -1.80 3.16 -9.69
CA LEU A 109 -1.33 3.38 -11.05
C LEU A 109 0.16 3.72 -11.09
N PHE A 110 0.64 4.59 -10.19
CA PHE A 110 2.06 4.94 -10.11
C PHE A 110 2.94 3.75 -9.70
N PHE A 111 2.50 2.96 -8.70
CA PHE A 111 3.16 1.71 -8.33
C PHE A 111 3.30 0.77 -9.53
N PHE A 112 2.22 0.65 -10.30
CA PHE A 112 2.20 -0.21 -11.46
C PHE A 112 3.13 0.29 -12.57
N ALA A 113 3.15 1.60 -12.84
CA ALA A 113 4.05 2.17 -13.84
C ALA A 113 5.51 1.83 -13.53
N ILE A 114 5.91 1.94 -12.25
CA ILE A 114 7.25 1.56 -11.79
C ILE A 114 7.48 0.05 -11.95
N LYS A 115 6.51 -0.77 -11.54
CA LYS A 115 6.63 -2.24 -11.65
C LYS A 115 6.71 -2.72 -13.10
N LEU A 116 5.94 -2.10 -13.99
CA LEU A 116 5.96 -2.37 -15.42
C LEU A 116 7.30 -1.93 -16.03
N PHE A 117 7.80 -0.74 -15.66
CA PHE A 117 9.11 -0.27 -16.08
C PHE A 117 10.22 -1.25 -15.67
N LEU A 118 10.22 -1.72 -14.42
CA LEU A 118 11.16 -2.73 -13.93
C LEU A 118 11.05 -4.07 -14.65
N LEU A 119 9.83 -4.51 -14.97
CA LEU A 119 9.60 -5.72 -15.74
C LEU A 119 10.19 -5.60 -17.15
N LEU A 120 9.99 -4.45 -17.80
CA LEU A 120 10.52 -4.16 -19.13
C LEU A 120 12.06 -4.06 -19.13
N TRP A 121 12.65 -3.65 -18.01
CA TRP A 121 14.10 -3.59 -17.83
C TRP A 121 14.74 -4.98 -17.62
N THR A 122 14.04 -5.91 -16.99
CA THR A 122 14.59 -7.19 -16.52
C THR A 122 14.34 -8.37 -17.45
N VAL A 123 13.29 -8.32 -18.27
CA VAL A 123 12.90 -9.44 -19.15
C VAL A 123 13.27 -9.13 -20.60
N HIS A 124 13.90 -10.07 -21.31
CA HIS A 124 14.09 -9.97 -22.75
C HIS A 124 12.73 -9.83 -23.45
N PHE A 125 12.54 -8.69 -24.08
CA PHE A 125 11.25 -8.19 -24.50
C PHE A 125 10.67 -9.02 -25.65
N SER A 126 9.43 -9.49 -25.46
CA SER A 126 8.62 -10.15 -26.50
C SER A 126 7.31 -9.38 -26.63
N PHE A 127 7.06 -8.79 -27.81
CA PHE A 127 5.88 -7.96 -28.11
C PHE A 127 4.61 -8.80 -28.33
N ALA A 128 4.41 -9.87 -27.57
CA ALA A 128 3.23 -10.72 -27.71
C ALA A 128 2.00 -10.05 -27.08
N LEU A 129 0.89 -9.95 -27.81
CA LEU A 129 -0.39 -9.42 -27.29
C LEU A 129 -0.86 -10.21 -26.04
N SER A 130 -0.64 -11.53 -26.04
CA SER A 130 -0.97 -12.41 -24.90
C SER A 130 -0.24 -12.03 -23.62
N PHE A 131 1.01 -11.55 -23.73
CA PHE A 131 1.78 -11.05 -22.60
C PHE A 131 1.13 -9.79 -22.00
N TRP A 132 0.76 -8.82 -22.84
CA TRP A 132 0.11 -7.59 -22.39
C TRP A 132 -1.25 -7.85 -21.74
N VAL A 133 -2.06 -8.72 -22.33
CA VAL A 133 -3.35 -9.14 -21.74
C VAL A 133 -3.14 -9.79 -20.37
N PHE A 134 -2.11 -10.62 -20.22
CA PHE A 134 -1.76 -11.22 -18.94
C PHE A 134 -1.33 -10.17 -17.90
N GLN A 135 -0.51 -9.19 -18.28
CA GLN A 135 -0.11 -8.10 -17.37
C GLN A 135 -1.30 -7.25 -16.92
N VAL A 136 -2.23 -6.92 -17.84
CA VAL A 136 -3.45 -6.16 -17.51
C VAL A 136 -4.36 -6.94 -16.56
N LYS A 137 -4.56 -8.24 -16.78
CA LYS A 137 -5.34 -9.08 -15.84
C LYS A 137 -4.70 -9.11 -14.46
N LYS A 138 -3.38 -9.26 -14.41
CA LYS A 138 -2.61 -9.26 -13.16
C LYS A 138 -2.71 -7.92 -12.44
N LEU A 139 -2.69 -6.80 -13.18
CA LEU A 139 -2.94 -5.45 -12.64
C LEU A 139 -4.34 -5.37 -12.02
N ILE A 140 -5.39 -5.69 -12.78
CA ILE A 140 -6.77 -5.52 -12.30
C ILE A 140 -6.97 -6.33 -11.02
N HIS A 141 -6.53 -7.58 -11.01
CA HIS A 141 -6.58 -8.43 -9.82
C HIS A 141 -5.81 -7.80 -8.65
N PHE A 142 -4.57 -7.36 -8.87
CA PHE A 142 -3.76 -6.71 -7.86
C PHE A 142 -4.41 -5.45 -7.27
N THR A 143 -4.95 -4.58 -8.13
CA THR A 143 -5.60 -3.32 -7.75
C THR A 143 -6.86 -3.59 -6.94
N LEU A 144 -7.73 -4.49 -7.40
CA LEU A 144 -8.98 -4.83 -6.70
C LEU A 144 -8.72 -5.35 -5.29
N PHE A 145 -7.79 -6.31 -5.15
CA PHE A 145 -7.46 -6.86 -3.84
C PHE A 145 -6.75 -5.85 -2.94
N THR A 146 -5.87 -5.01 -3.49
CA THR A 146 -5.20 -3.96 -2.70
C THR A 146 -6.19 -2.90 -2.21
N LEU A 147 -7.18 -2.53 -3.03
CA LEU A 147 -8.26 -1.63 -2.60
C LEU A 147 -9.17 -2.30 -1.56
N PHE A 148 -9.50 -3.58 -1.73
CA PHE A 148 -10.25 -4.34 -0.73
C PHE A 148 -9.57 -4.30 0.64
N TRP A 149 -8.24 -4.53 0.68
CA TRP A 149 -7.45 -4.37 1.89
C TRP A 149 -7.51 -2.94 2.44
N ALA A 150 -7.34 -1.92 1.59
CA ALA A 150 -7.37 -0.53 2.00
C ALA A 150 -8.73 -0.15 2.63
N PHE A 151 -9.83 -0.63 2.07
CA PHE A 151 -11.16 -0.45 2.65
C PHE A 151 -11.32 -1.14 4.00
N GLY A 152 -10.92 -2.41 4.11
CA GLY A 152 -10.98 -3.14 5.36
C GLY A 152 -10.20 -2.45 6.48
N ILE A 153 -9.00 -1.96 6.16
CA ILE A 153 -8.14 -1.24 7.11
C ILE A 153 -8.72 0.14 7.46
N ASP A 154 -9.19 0.94 6.49
CA ASP A 154 -9.82 2.25 6.76
C ASP A 154 -11.08 2.11 7.62
N PHE A 155 -11.89 1.09 7.37
CA PHE A 155 -13.08 0.78 8.18
C PHE A 155 -12.70 0.36 9.60
N PHE A 156 -11.75 -0.57 9.74
CA PHE A 156 -11.26 -1.01 11.05
C PHE A 156 -10.72 0.17 11.86
N LEU A 157 -9.86 1.00 11.26
CA LEU A 157 -9.27 2.16 11.91
C LEU A 157 -10.31 3.21 12.30
N LYS A 158 -11.27 3.51 11.42
CA LYS A 158 -12.37 4.43 11.75
C LYS A 158 -13.17 3.95 12.95
N ASN A 159 -13.60 2.69 12.95
CA ASN A 159 -14.38 2.14 14.06
C ASN A 159 -13.58 2.10 15.37
N TRP A 160 -12.28 1.84 15.29
CA TRP A 160 -11.42 1.76 16.47
C TRP A 160 -11.06 3.14 17.03
N LEU A 161 -10.84 4.14 16.17
CA LEU A 161 -10.58 5.52 16.57
C LEU A 161 -11.84 6.21 17.11
N VAL A 162 -13.02 5.99 16.50
CA VAL A 162 -14.30 6.56 16.98
C VAL A 162 -14.67 6.01 18.35
N LYS A 163 -14.52 4.70 18.60
CA LYS A 163 -14.73 4.10 19.93
C LYS A 163 -13.83 4.67 21.03
N LYS A 164 -12.71 5.30 20.65
CA LYS A 164 -11.74 5.87 21.59
C LYS A 164 -12.07 7.30 22.00
N GLU A 165 -12.96 7.98 21.28
CA GLU A 165 -13.47 9.31 21.64
C GLU A 165 -14.69 9.25 22.56
N GLU A 166 -15.35 8.09 22.67
CA GLU A 166 -16.51 7.85 23.56
C GLU A 166 -16.12 7.36 24.97
N ILE A 167 -14.83 7.09 25.24
CA ILE A 167 -14.29 6.57 26.51
C ILE A 167 -13.33 7.60 27.12
#